data_AF-A0A089I9B3-F1
#
_entry.id   AF-A0A089I9B3-F1
#
_cell.length_a   1.000
_cell.length_b   1.000
_cell.length_c   1.000
_cell.angle_alpha   90.00
_cell.angle_beta   90.00
_cell.angle_gamma   90.00
#
_symmetry.space_group_name_H-M   'P 1'
#
loop_
_entity.id
_entity.type
_entity.pdbx_description
1 polymer ?
#
loop_
_entity_poly.entity_id
_entity_poly.type
_entity_poly.pdbx_seq_one_letter_code
_entity_poly.pdbx_strand_id
1 'polypeptide(L)'
;METLNGTSPDPTRFLKNLQLLVSLLVTAFLQGIITFFVGGMAYFLLLSSYSLFWGEQAKVYPLSKLIQIAVRFLLAGGAFALPWLGVWWMLYGLADNGRIRCFFLHLFFAYVPLVVIFLQLDPVYYPDTMIPSSAGEMTFFVCMAMAAVLLYPFYSIGVYYFVLRPAAPPRKIYRFILLCCLFVLISLALLPLLWRMAPHFYPGLADFPSR
;
A
#
# COMPACT_ATOMS: atom_id res chain seq x y z
N MET A 1 -39.48 44.74 7.24
CA MET A 1 -38.03 44.87 6.98
C MET A 1 -37.35 43.72 7.70
N GLU A 2 -36.54 42.97 6.96
CA GLU A 2 -36.14 41.57 7.21
C GLU A 2 -35.57 41.28 8.60
N THR A 3 -36.15 40.28 9.27
CA THR A 3 -35.52 39.59 10.41
C THR A 3 -34.44 38.66 9.87
N LEU A 4 -33.18 39.02 10.07
CA LEU A 4 -32.02 38.15 9.89
C LEU A 4 -32.18 36.90 10.76
N ASN A 5 -32.63 35.80 10.14
CA ASN A 5 -32.58 34.46 10.71
C ASN A 5 -31.12 34.03 10.84
N GLY A 6 -30.47 34.46 11.92
CA GLY A 6 -29.21 33.91 12.39
C GLY A 6 -29.44 32.49 12.88
N THR A 7 -29.33 31.51 11.98
CA THR A 7 -29.28 30.09 12.31
C THR A 7 -28.07 29.85 13.21
N SER A 8 -28.28 29.71 14.52
CA SER A 8 -27.26 29.24 15.45
C SER A 8 -26.70 27.91 14.94
N PRO A 9 -25.37 27.75 14.78
CA PRO A 9 -24.79 26.50 14.32
C PRO A 9 -25.12 25.39 15.31
N ASP A 10 -25.79 24.33 14.81
CA ASP A 10 -26.16 23.15 15.58
C ASP A 10 -24.88 22.49 16.16
N PRO A 11 -24.65 22.55 17.48
CA PRO A 11 -23.39 22.12 18.10
C PRO A 11 -23.12 20.63 17.90
N THR A 12 -24.18 19.84 17.69
CA THR A 12 -24.07 18.41 17.42
C THR A 12 -23.51 18.12 16.03
N ARG A 13 -23.83 18.95 15.03
CA ARG A 13 -23.28 18.84 13.67
C ARG A 13 -21.83 19.27 13.64
N PHE A 14 -21.48 20.33 14.35
CA PHE A 14 -20.10 20.78 14.49
C PHE A 14 -19.21 19.68 15.06
N LEU A 15 -19.61 19.07 16.19
CA LEU A 15 -18.85 18.00 16.83
C LEU A 15 -18.72 16.76 15.93
N LYS A 16 -19.80 16.36 15.24
CA LYS A 16 -19.80 15.26 14.27
C LYS A 16 -18.88 15.51 13.06
N ASN A 17 -18.74 16.76 12.63
CA ASN A 17 -17.84 17.13 11.54
C ASN A 17 -16.39 17.20 12.03
N LEU A 18 -16.16 17.69 13.25
CA LEU A 18 -14.85 17.71 13.88
C LEU A 18 -14.30 16.29 14.08
N GLN A 19 -15.13 15.36 14.59
CA GLN A 19 -14.75 13.95 14.73
C GLN A 19 -14.38 13.31 13.38
N LEU A 20 -15.14 13.60 12.32
CA LEU A 20 -14.82 13.13 10.97
C LEU A 20 -13.49 13.69 10.50
N LEU A 21 -13.27 15.00 10.65
CA LEU A 21 -12.00 15.65 10.27
C LEU A 21 -10.81 15.04 11.00
N VAL A 22 -10.90 14.86 12.33
CA VAL A 22 -9.85 14.23 13.13
C VAL A 22 -9.60 12.80 12.64
N SER A 23 -10.65 12.02 12.39
CA SER A 23 -10.52 10.66 11.89
C SER A 23 -9.85 10.59 10.51
N LEU A 24 -10.13 11.54 9.60
CA LEU A 24 -9.47 11.66 8.30
C LEU A 24 -7.98 12.01 8.45
N LEU A 25 -7.65 12.97 9.32
CA LEU A 25 -6.26 13.35 9.60
C LEU A 25 -5.47 12.18 10.18
N VAL A 26 -6.05 11.45 11.14
CA VAL A 26 -5.45 10.23 11.70
C VAL A 26 -5.26 9.17 10.62
N THR A 27 -6.22 9.03 9.70
CA THR A 27 -6.12 8.08 8.57
C THR A 27 -4.93 8.43 7.65
N ALA A 28 -4.78 9.69 7.28
CA ALA A 28 -3.67 10.17 6.47
C ALA A 28 -2.32 10.01 7.19
N PHE A 29 -2.28 10.33 8.48
CA PHE A 29 -1.09 10.17 9.32
C PHE A 29 -0.67 8.69 9.45
N LEU A 30 -1.64 7.80 9.67
CA LEU A 30 -1.41 6.36 9.72
C LEU A 30 -0.88 5.82 8.39
N GLN A 31 -1.33 6.35 7.24
CA GLN A 31 -0.73 5.99 5.95
C GLN A 31 0.77 6.28 5.93
N GLY A 32 1.19 7.48 6.37
CA GLY A 32 2.60 7.84 6.42
C GLY A 32 3.41 6.88 7.30
N ILE A 33 2.92 6.59 8.50
CA ILE A 33 3.55 5.65 9.44
C ILE A 33 3.64 4.24 8.84
N ILE A 34 2.53 3.68 8.37
CA ILE A 34 2.49 2.32 7.82
C ILE A 34 3.44 2.21 6.63
N THR A 35 3.43 3.19 5.73
CA THR A 35 4.29 3.19 4.53
C THR A 35 5.77 3.29 4.93
N PHE A 36 6.11 4.11 5.92
CA PHE A 36 7.47 4.23 6.43
C PHE A 36 7.99 2.90 7.03
N PHE A 37 7.23 2.28 7.94
CA PHE A 37 7.64 1.03 8.56
C PHE A 37 7.71 -0.13 7.56
N VAL A 38 6.74 -0.23 6.66
CA VAL A 38 6.73 -1.26 5.61
C VAL A 38 7.88 -1.04 4.62
N GLY A 39 8.15 0.21 4.23
CA GLY A 39 9.28 0.56 3.37
C GLY A 39 10.62 0.21 4.00
N GLY A 40 10.82 0.55 5.28
CA GLY A 40 12.01 0.17 6.03
C GLY A 40 12.18 -1.34 6.17
N MET A 41 11.09 -2.07 6.43
CA MET A 41 11.11 -3.53 6.50
C MET A 41 11.40 -4.16 5.13
N ALA A 42 10.81 -3.64 4.06
CA ALA A 42 11.06 -4.10 2.69
C ALA A 42 12.53 -3.87 2.30
N TYR A 43 13.11 -2.73 2.66
CA TYR A 43 14.53 -2.46 2.48
C TYR A 43 15.42 -3.44 3.25
N PHE A 44 15.09 -3.74 4.51
CA PHE A 44 15.81 -4.75 5.30
C PHE A 44 15.71 -6.16 4.69
N LEU A 45 14.53 -6.53 4.20
CA LEU A 45 14.33 -7.80 3.47
C LEU A 45 15.18 -7.86 2.20
N LEU A 46 15.39 -6.74 1.50
CA LEU A 46 16.23 -6.66 0.30
C LEU A 46 17.73 -6.74 0.62
N LEU A 47 18.20 -6.09 1.70
CA LEU A 47 19.59 -6.17 2.15
C LEU A 47 20.05 -7.61 2.43
N SER A 48 19.17 -8.44 2.98
CA SER A 48 19.44 -9.86 3.21
C SER A 48 19.62 -10.69 1.92
N SER A 49 19.55 -10.08 0.74
CA SER A 49 19.31 -10.73 -0.56
C SER A 49 20.15 -10.24 -1.71
N TYR A 50 21.30 -9.68 -1.36
CA TYR A 50 22.33 -9.28 -2.30
C TYR A 50 22.58 -10.36 -3.40
N SER A 51 22.60 -11.64 -3.07
CA SER A 51 22.82 -12.72 -4.05
C SER A 51 21.66 -13.01 -5.03
N LEU A 52 20.45 -12.51 -4.75
CA LEU A 52 19.28 -12.73 -5.59
C LEU A 52 19.30 -11.85 -6.83
N PHE A 53 19.74 -10.60 -6.69
CA PHE A 53 19.69 -9.60 -7.76
C PHE A 53 21.06 -9.28 -8.38
N TRP A 54 22.15 -9.79 -7.79
CA TRP A 54 23.50 -9.71 -8.32
C TRP A 54 23.95 -11.01 -9.04
N GLY A 55 24.82 -10.89 -10.07
CA GLY A 55 25.50 -12.01 -10.76
C GLY A 55 25.07 -12.30 -12.21
N GLU A 56 25.75 -13.26 -12.87
CA GLU A 56 25.59 -13.55 -14.32
C GLU A 56 24.17 -13.99 -14.74
N GLN A 57 23.37 -14.49 -13.80
CA GLN A 57 21.99 -14.94 -14.02
C GLN A 57 20.94 -13.83 -13.89
N ALA A 58 21.32 -12.56 -13.65
CA ALA A 58 20.39 -11.45 -13.56
C ALA A 58 19.59 -11.19 -14.87
N LYS A 59 20.06 -11.73 -16.01
CA LYS A 59 19.34 -11.68 -17.30
C LYS A 59 18.28 -12.77 -17.47
N VAL A 60 18.47 -13.93 -16.82
CA VAL A 60 17.54 -15.07 -16.87
C VAL A 60 17.52 -15.72 -15.49
N TYR A 61 16.58 -15.31 -14.65
CA TYR A 61 16.46 -15.89 -13.32
C TYR A 61 16.02 -17.37 -13.41
N PRO A 62 16.74 -18.31 -12.77
CA PRO A 62 16.26 -19.68 -12.64
C PRO A 62 14.95 -19.72 -11.85
N LEU A 63 14.14 -20.76 -12.07
CA LEU A 63 12.81 -20.91 -11.44
C LEU A 63 12.86 -20.75 -9.91
N SER A 64 13.89 -21.28 -9.25
CA SER A 64 14.09 -21.15 -7.81
C SER A 64 14.22 -19.69 -7.34
N LYS A 65 14.96 -18.85 -8.08
CA LYS A 65 15.08 -17.41 -7.78
C LYS A 65 13.78 -16.66 -8.06
N LEU A 66 13.07 -17.00 -9.15
CA LEU A 66 11.77 -16.40 -9.45
C LEU A 66 10.75 -16.67 -8.34
N ILE A 67 10.70 -17.89 -7.81
CA ILE A 67 9.86 -18.25 -6.67
C ILE A 67 10.23 -17.42 -5.45
N GLN A 68 11.52 -17.24 -5.15
CA GLN A 68 11.97 -16.42 -4.01
C GLN A 68 11.58 -14.94 -4.16
N ILE A 69 11.73 -14.37 -5.37
CA ILE A 69 11.31 -13.00 -5.69
C ILE A 69 9.79 -12.86 -5.48
N ALA A 70 9.01 -13.80 -6.01
CA ALA A 70 7.56 -13.82 -5.84
C ALA A 70 7.15 -13.91 -4.36
N VAL A 71 7.77 -14.79 -3.57
CA VAL A 71 7.48 -14.92 -2.14
C VAL A 71 7.79 -13.61 -1.40
N ARG A 72 8.93 -12.98 -1.67
CA ARG A 72 9.30 -11.69 -1.06
C ARG A 72 8.32 -10.58 -1.41
N PHE A 73 7.87 -10.56 -2.66
CA PHE A 73 6.88 -9.59 -3.14
C PHE A 73 5.56 -9.75 -2.39
N LEU A 74 5.11 -10.99 -2.20
CA LEU A 74 3.90 -11.30 -1.45
C LEU A 74 4.04 -10.99 0.05
N LEU A 75 5.21 -11.25 0.65
CA LEU A 75 5.46 -10.92 2.06
C LEU A 75 5.41 -9.41 2.29
N ALA A 76 6.05 -8.62 1.41
CA ALA A 76 5.99 -7.16 1.49
C ALA A 76 4.55 -6.64 1.29
N GLY A 77 3.83 -7.17 0.30
CA GLY A 77 2.42 -6.83 0.06
C GLY A 77 1.51 -7.20 1.24
N GLY A 78 1.71 -8.37 1.85
CA GLY A 78 0.97 -8.81 3.03
C GLY A 78 1.26 -7.94 4.25
N ALA A 79 2.53 -7.57 4.47
CA ALA A 79 2.94 -6.66 5.52
C ALA A 79 2.36 -5.25 5.36
N PHE A 80 2.11 -4.81 4.12
CA PHE A 80 1.40 -3.57 3.83
C PHE A 80 -0.12 -3.69 4.06
N ALA A 81 -0.73 -4.80 3.61
CA ALA A 81 -2.17 -4.99 3.63
C ALA A 81 -2.73 -5.23 5.05
N LEU A 82 -2.02 -5.97 5.90
CA LEU A 82 -2.49 -6.37 7.23
C LEU A 82 -2.73 -5.17 8.19
N PRO A 83 -1.82 -4.18 8.31
CA PRO A 83 -2.10 -2.98 9.10
C PRO A 83 -3.36 -2.26 8.63
N TRP A 84 -3.56 -2.16 7.30
CA TRP A 84 -4.75 -1.53 6.74
C TRP A 84 -6.04 -2.28 7.03
N LEU A 85 -6.02 -3.62 7.03
CA LEU A 85 -7.14 -4.40 7.55
C LEU A 85 -7.49 -4.01 8.99
N GLY A 86 -6.47 -3.87 9.85
CA GLY A 86 -6.64 -3.43 11.24
C GLY A 86 -7.27 -2.04 11.35
N VAL A 87 -6.79 -1.07 10.57
CA VAL A 87 -7.35 0.29 10.51
C VAL A 87 -8.81 0.27 10.08
N TRP A 88 -9.15 -0.44 8.99
CA TRP A 88 -10.52 -0.54 8.52
C TRP A 88 -11.43 -1.25 9.53
N TRP A 89 -10.92 -2.29 10.20
CA TRP A 89 -11.66 -2.97 11.26
C TRP A 89 -11.94 -2.05 12.44
N MET A 90 -10.95 -1.28 12.88
CA MET A 90 -11.09 -0.33 13.99
C MET A 90 -12.14 0.75 13.66
N LEU A 91 -12.04 1.38 12.48
CA LEU A 91 -13.02 2.38 12.03
C LEU A 91 -14.42 1.79 11.91
N TYR A 92 -14.54 0.54 11.50
CA TYR A 92 -15.83 -0.15 11.45
C TYR A 92 -16.40 -0.43 12.85
N GLY A 93 -15.56 -0.83 13.81
CA GLY A 93 -15.97 -1.09 15.19
C GLY A 93 -16.37 0.17 15.97
N LEU A 94 -15.80 1.32 15.61
CA LEU A 94 -16.14 2.63 16.18
C LEU A 94 -17.41 3.24 15.57
N ALA A 95 -18.00 2.62 14.55
CA ALA A 95 -19.18 3.14 13.88
C ALA A 95 -20.47 2.59 14.50
N ASP A 96 -21.29 3.48 15.07
CA ASP A 96 -22.58 3.13 15.72
C ASP A 96 -23.52 2.33 14.80
N ASN A 97 -23.49 2.59 13.50
CA ASN A 97 -24.38 1.97 12.51
C ASN A 97 -23.76 0.74 11.81
N GLY A 98 -22.62 0.24 12.28
CA GLY A 98 -21.88 -0.84 11.61
C GLY A 98 -21.45 -0.48 10.19
N ARG A 99 -21.15 0.80 9.94
CA ARG A 99 -20.67 1.33 8.65
C ARG A 99 -19.73 2.51 8.89
N ILE A 100 -18.53 2.44 8.31
CA ILE A 100 -17.60 3.58 8.31
C ILE A 100 -18.27 4.76 7.59
N ARG A 101 -18.49 5.86 8.31
CA ARG A 101 -19.04 7.09 7.75
C ARG A 101 -18.04 7.68 6.75
N CYS A 102 -18.51 8.04 5.56
CA CYS A 102 -17.66 8.61 4.50
C CYS A 102 -16.42 7.75 4.17
N PHE A 103 -16.58 6.43 4.06
CA PHE A 103 -15.49 5.50 3.76
C PHE A 103 -14.60 5.94 2.58
N PHE A 104 -15.19 6.37 1.46
CA PHE A 104 -14.43 6.84 0.31
C PHE A 104 -13.55 8.06 0.60
N LEU A 105 -13.95 8.89 1.56
CA LEU A 105 -13.15 10.03 2.00
C LEU A 105 -11.95 9.56 2.83
N HIS A 106 -12.13 8.60 3.73
CA HIS A 106 -11.01 7.95 4.42
C HIS A 106 -10.05 7.28 3.45
N LEU A 107 -10.59 6.57 2.46
CA LEU A 107 -9.80 5.94 1.42
C LEU A 107 -8.98 6.96 0.64
N PHE A 108 -9.57 8.08 0.26
CA PHE A 108 -8.88 9.16 -0.43
C PHE A 108 -7.79 9.79 0.43
N PHE A 109 -8.08 10.08 1.71
CA PHE A 109 -7.10 10.65 2.65
C PHE A 109 -5.94 9.71 2.97
N ALA A 110 -6.14 8.40 2.89
CA ALA A 110 -5.05 7.43 2.94
C ALA A 110 -4.31 7.33 1.61
N TYR A 111 -5.03 7.38 0.49
CA TYR A 111 -4.43 7.21 -0.83
C TYR A 111 -3.53 8.38 -1.24
N VAL A 112 -3.91 9.62 -0.90
CA VAL A 112 -3.14 10.82 -1.28
C VAL A 112 -1.70 10.78 -0.73
N PRO A 113 -1.45 10.57 0.58
CA PRO A 113 -0.09 10.44 1.09
C PRO A 113 0.68 9.28 0.44
N LEU A 114 0.02 8.15 0.17
CA LEU A 114 0.66 7.01 -0.51
C LEU A 114 1.16 7.40 -1.91
N VAL A 115 0.32 8.08 -2.69
CA VAL A 115 0.68 8.55 -4.03
C VAL A 115 1.78 9.62 -3.96
N VAL A 116 1.69 10.56 -3.00
CA VAL A 116 2.72 11.59 -2.82
C VAL A 116 4.08 10.95 -2.49
N ILE A 117 4.11 9.99 -1.56
CA ILE A 117 5.35 9.25 -1.22
C ILE A 117 5.87 8.49 -2.44
N PHE A 118 4.99 7.85 -3.21
CA PHE A 118 5.38 7.15 -4.45
C PHE A 118 5.97 8.08 -5.51
N LEU A 119 5.39 9.27 -5.70
CA LEU A 119 5.91 10.27 -6.64
C LEU A 119 7.26 10.87 -6.19
N GLN A 120 7.54 10.85 -4.90
CA GLN A 120 8.82 11.30 -4.32
C GLN A 120 9.90 10.21 -4.33
N LEU A 121 9.56 8.98 -4.73
CA LEU A 121 10.51 7.89 -4.80
C LEU A 121 11.45 8.11 -5.99
N ASP A 122 12.64 8.64 -5.74
CA ASP A 122 13.64 8.88 -6.78
C ASP A 122 14.81 7.90 -6.63
N PRO A 123 14.86 6.80 -7.40
CA PRO A 123 15.95 5.86 -7.34
C PRO A 123 17.19 6.49 -7.99
N VAL A 124 18.07 7.05 -7.15
CA VAL A 124 19.38 7.60 -7.57
C VAL A 124 20.49 6.65 -7.14
N TYR A 125 21.41 6.36 -8.05
CA TYR A 125 22.57 5.52 -7.75
C TYR A 125 23.63 6.33 -7.01
N TYR A 126 23.98 5.90 -5.79
CA TYR A 126 25.04 6.49 -4.98
C TYR A 126 26.22 5.50 -4.88
N PRO A 127 27.24 5.63 -5.74
CA PRO A 127 28.38 4.70 -5.79
C PRO A 127 29.21 4.70 -4.51
N ASP A 128 29.18 5.78 -3.73
CA ASP A 128 29.97 5.94 -2.49
C ASP A 128 29.36 5.22 -1.28
N THR A 129 28.24 4.50 -1.46
CA THR A 129 27.62 3.72 -0.38
C THR A 129 28.38 2.41 -0.11
N MET A 130 28.46 2.03 1.17
CA MET A 130 29.21 0.84 1.62
C MET A 130 28.71 -0.48 0.98
N ILE A 131 27.44 -0.53 0.57
CA ILE A 131 26.86 -1.64 -0.20
C ILE A 131 26.06 -1.01 -1.35
N PRO A 132 26.56 -1.05 -2.59
CA PRO A 132 25.83 -0.49 -3.72
C PRO A 132 24.58 -1.33 -3.98
N SER A 133 23.48 -0.67 -4.35
CA SER A 133 22.25 -1.36 -4.78
C SER A 133 22.37 -1.77 -6.25
N SER A 134 21.82 -2.94 -6.60
CA SER A 134 21.72 -3.37 -8.00
C SER A 134 20.50 -2.77 -8.69
N ALA A 135 20.55 -2.73 -10.03
CA ALA A 135 19.40 -2.37 -10.86
C ALA A 135 18.18 -3.28 -10.57
N GLY A 136 18.42 -4.58 -10.31
CA GLY A 136 17.37 -5.54 -9.99
C GLY A 136 16.68 -5.26 -8.64
N GLU A 137 17.44 -4.95 -7.59
CA GLU A 137 16.91 -4.58 -6.27
C GLU A 137 16.04 -3.33 -6.35
N MET A 138 16.54 -2.28 -7.01
CA MET A 138 15.81 -1.02 -7.13
C MET A 138 14.58 -1.15 -8.01
N THR A 139 14.67 -1.91 -9.11
CA THR A 139 13.51 -2.21 -9.95
C THR A 139 12.44 -2.97 -9.16
N PHE A 140 12.84 -3.96 -8.36
CA PHE A 140 11.93 -4.71 -7.51
C PHE A 140 11.27 -3.83 -6.44
N PHE A 141 12.05 -2.95 -5.79
CA PHE A 141 11.54 -1.97 -4.83
C PHE A 141 10.49 -1.05 -5.44
N VAL A 142 10.78 -0.47 -6.60
CA VAL A 142 9.83 0.35 -7.37
C VAL A 142 8.58 -0.46 -7.73
N CYS A 143 8.72 -1.71 -8.17
CA CYS A 143 7.57 -2.58 -8.46
C CYS A 143 6.68 -2.80 -7.24
N MET A 144 7.25 -2.99 -6.05
CA MET A 144 6.48 -3.10 -4.81
C MET A 144 5.69 -1.83 -4.53
N ALA A 145 6.32 -0.66 -4.70
CA ALA A 145 5.67 0.63 -4.50
C ALA A 145 4.53 0.86 -5.52
N MET A 146 4.77 0.58 -6.82
CA MET A 146 3.76 0.65 -7.87
C MET A 146 2.57 -0.28 -7.57
N ALA A 147 2.83 -1.52 -7.15
CA ALA A 147 1.80 -2.48 -6.80
C ALA A 147 0.98 -2.01 -5.60
N ALA A 148 1.63 -1.45 -4.57
CA ALA A 148 0.94 -0.90 -3.40
C ALA A 148 -0.01 0.22 -3.81
N VAL A 149 0.44 1.19 -4.62
CA VAL A 149 -0.40 2.28 -5.13
C VAL A 149 -1.58 1.74 -5.94
N LEU A 150 -1.33 0.84 -6.89
CA LEU A 150 -2.37 0.32 -7.78
C LEU A 150 -3.41 -0.52 -7.05
N LEU A 151 -2.99 -1.37 -6.12
CA LEU A 151 -3.86 -2.37 -5.49
C LEU A 151 -4.55 -1.84 -4.23
N TYR A 152 -3.97 -0.87 -3.53
CA TYR A 152 -4.51 -0.32 -2.29
C TYR A 152 -5.99 0.11 -2.35
N PRO A 153 -6.46 0.89 -3.36
CA PRO A 153 -7.85 1.32 -3.39
C PRO A 153 -8.80 0.12 -3.53
N PHE A 154 -8.49 -0.81 -4.43
CA PHE A 154 -9.31 -2.01 -4.64
C PHE A 154 -9.29 -2.94 -3.44
N TYR A 155 -8.13 -3.09 -2.79
CA TYR A 155 -7.99 -3.89 -1.58
C TYR A 155 -8.88 -3.33 -0.47
N SER A 156 -8.82 -2.02 -0.23
CA SER A 156 -9.58 -1.36 0.82
C SER A 156 -11.09 -1.43 0.57
N ILE A 157 -11.52 -1.25 -0.69
CA ILE A 157 -12.93 -1.43 -1.10
C ILE A 157 -13.36 -2.89 -0.86
N GLY A 158 -12.53 -3.86 -1.25
CA GLY A 158 -12.78 -5.28 -1.00
C GLY A 158 -12.90 -5.60 0.48
N VAL A 159 -12.00 -5.09 1.32
CA VAL A 159 -12.09 -5.25 2.77
C VAL A 159 -13.41 -4.68 3.29
N TYR A 160 -13.78 -3.46 2.90
CA TYR A 160 -14.99 -2.81 3.40
C TYR A 160 -16.29 -3.53 2.98
N TYR A 161 -16.47 -3.78 1.68
CA TYR A 161 -17.72 -4.33 1.15
C TYR A 161 -17.82 -5.85 1.22
N PHE A 162 -16.69 -6.56 1.17
CA PHE A 162 -16.68 -8.01 1.18
C PHE A 162 -16.34 -8.56 2.56
N VAL A 163 -15.25 -8.13 3.20
CA VAL A 163 -14.78 -8.70 4.48
C VAL A 163 -15.56 -8.16 5.67
N LEU A 164 -15.78 -6.85 5.76
CA LEU A 164 -16.44 -6.20 6.90
C LEU A 164 -17.97 -6.24 6.83
N ARG A 165 -18.55 -6.76 5.73
CA ARG A 165 -20.01 -6.84 5.58
C ARG A 165 -20.66 -7.63 6.72
N PRO A 166 -21.64 -7.05 7.43
CA PRO A 166 -22.33 -7.73 8.52
C PRO A 166 -23.18 -8.89 8.00
N ALA A 167 -23.23 -9.98 8.77
CA ALA A 167 -24.09 -11.15 8.54
C ALA A 167 -24.01 -11.85 7.16
N ALA A 168 -22.98 -11.58 6.35
CA ALA A 168 -22.79 -12.28 5.08
C ALA A 168 -22.09 -13.63 5.29
N PRO A 169 -22.65 -14.75 4.76
CA PRO A 169 -21.89 -15.99 4.58
C PRO A 169 -20.88 -15.82 3.42
N PRO A 170 -19.72 -16.49 3.44
CA PRO A 170 -19.16 -17.33 4.51
C PRO A 170 -18.58 -16.51 5.68
N ARG A 171 -18.08 -17.19 6.74
CA ARG A 171 -17.46 -16.52 7.91
C ARG A 171 -16.39 -15.52 7.47
N LYS A 172 -16.21 -14.46 8.26
CA LYS A 172 -15.29 -13.34 7.98
C LYS A 172 -13.87 -13.79 7.61
N ILE A 173 -13.35 -14.81 8.30
CA ILE A 173 -12.03 -15.39 8.03
C ILE A 173 -11.94 -15.94 6.60
N TYR A 174 -12.95 -16.69 6.14
CA TYR A 174 -12.94 -17.23 4.77
C TYR A 174 -13.04 -16.14 3.71
N ARG A 175 -13.84 -15.10 3.96
CA ARG A 175 -13.91 -13.93 3.07
C ARG A 175 -12.57 -13.21 2.99
N PHE A 176 -11.88 -13.07 4.11
CA PHE A 176 -10.54 -12.50 4.14
C PHE A 176 -9.52 -13.36 3.38
N ILE A 177 -9.49 -14.67 3.62
CA ILE A 177 -8.60 -15.59 2.90
C ILE A 177 -8.85 -15.52 1.39
N LEU A 178 -10.12 -15.55 0.97
CA LEU A 178 -10.48 -15.44 -0.44
C LEU A 178 -9.99 -14.12 -1.07
N LEU A 179 -10.17 -13.00 -0.37
CA LEU A 179 -9.67 -11.71 -0.81
C LEU A 179 -8.14 -11.72 -0.94
N CYS A 180 -7.43 -12.28 0.05
CA CYS A 180 -5.98 -12.42 0.00
C CYS A 180 -5.53 -13.29 -1.18
N CYS A 181 -6.15 -14.44 -1.41
CA CYS A 181 -5.83 -15.30 -2.56
C CYS A 181 -6.03 -14.56 -3.88
N LEU A 182 -7.12 -13.81 -4.03
CA LEU A 182 -7.38 -13.01 -5.22
C LEU A 182 -6.30 -11.94 -5.43
N PHE A 183 -5.93 -11.20 -4.39
CA PHE A 183 -4.88 -10.18 -4.48
C PHE A 183 -3.50 -10.78 -4.71
N VAL A 184 -3.20 -11.96 -4.16
CA VAL A 184 -1.95 -12.70 -4.44
C VAL A 184 -1.87 -13.03 -5.92
N LEU A 185 -2.92 -13.59 -6.52
CA LEU A 185 -2.95 -13.94 -7.94
C LEU A 185 -2.77 -12.70 -8.82
N ILE A 186 -3.51 -11.62 -8.53
CA ILE A 186 -3.39 -10.36 -9.26
C ILE A 186 -1.96 -9.81 -9.13
N SER A 187 -1.40 -9.78 -7.91
CA SER A 187 -0.06 -9.26 -7.64
C SER A 187 1.01 -10.02 -8.42
N LEU A 188 0.94 -11.35 -8.45
CA LEU A 188 1.88 -12.19 -9.20
C LEU A 188 1.76 -11.96 -10.72
N ALA A 189 0.55 -11.78 -11.25
CA ALA A 189 0.34 -11.45 -12.65
C ALA A 189 0.81 -10.02 -12.99
N LEU A 190 0.69 -9.09 -12.05
CA LEU A 190 1.07 -7.68 -12.21
C LEU A 190 2.60 -7.50 -12.20
N LEU A 191 3.31 -8.27 -11.37
CA LEU A 191 4.76 -8.13 -11.17
C LEU A 191 5.57 -8.07 -12.49
N PRO A 192 5.43 -9.01 -13.45
CA PRO A 192 6.17 -8.93 -14.71
C PRO A 192 5.81 -7.69 -15.56
N LEU A 193 4.57 -7.23 -15.49
CA LEU A 193 4.13 -6.02 -16.19
C LEU A 193 4.73 -4.77 -15.56
N LEU A 194 4.70 -4.65 -14.22
CA LEU A 194 5.33 -3.57 -13.48
C LEU A 194 6.84 -3.52 -13.70
N TRP A 195 7.49 -4.69 -13.72
CA TRP A 195 8.93 -4.79 -13.95
C TRP A 195 9.35 -4.18 -15.29
N ARG A 196 8.54 -4.38 -16.34
CA ARG A 196 8.80 -3.79 -17.67
C ARG A 196 8.50 -2.29 -17.72
N MET A 197 7.52 -1.82 -16.95
CA MET A 197 7.14 -0.42 -16.91
C MET A 197 8.04 0.43 -15.99
N ALA A 198 8.64 -0.15 -14.95
CA ALA A 198 9.43 0.58 -13.97
C ALA A 198 10.52 1.48 -14.59
N PRO A 199 11.33 1.03 -15.59
CA PRO A 199 12.32 1.89 -16.23
C PRO A 199 11.74 3.07 -17.03
N HIS A 200 10.48 2.98 -17.47
CA HIS A 200 9.81 4.07 -18.20
C HIS A 200 9.36 5.19 -17.25
N PHE A 201 8.97 4.83 -16.02
CA PHE A 201 8.58 5.79 -14.99
C PHE A 201 9.78 6.34 -14.21
N TYR A 202 10.84 5.54 -14.09
CA TYR A 202 12.05 5.88 -13.33
C TYR A 202 13.29 5.59 -14.18
N PRO A 203 13.67 6.51 -15.09
CA PRO A 203 14.81 6.32 -15.98
C PRO A 203 16.15 6.18 -15.22
N GLY A 204 16.26 6.76 -14.01
CA GLY A 204 17.45 6.62 -13.15
C GLY A 204 17.78 5.18 -12.77
N LEU A 205 16.84 4.23 -12.94
CA LEU A 205 17.12 2.79 -12.81
C LEU A 205 18.17 2.28 -13.83
N ALA A 206 18.34 2.96 -14.97
CA ALA A 206 19.33 2.59 -15.97
C ALA A 206 20.77 2.85 -15.53
N ASP A 207 20.97 3.76 -14.57
CA ASP A 207 22.29 4.15 -14.06
C ASP A 207 22.83 3.17 -13.02
N PHE A 208 22.00 2.24 -12.54
CA PHE A 208 22.40 1.24 -11.55
C PHE A 208 23.21 0.10 -12.19
N PRO A 209 24.20 -0.45 -11.45
CA PRO A 209 24.94 -1.60 -11.91
C PRO A 209 24.02 -2.82 -12.06
N SER A 210 24.17 -3.48 -13.20
CA SER A 210 23.49 -4.75 -13.49
C SER A 210 24.42 -5.97 -13.32
N ARG A 211 25.69 -5.74 -12.97
CA ARG A 211 26.76 -6.73 -12.76
C ARG A 211 27.72 -6.26 -11.68
#